data_AF-A0A2E7M9N1-F1
#
_entry.id   AF-A0A2E7M9N1-F1
#
_cell.length_a   1.000
_cell.length_b   1.000
_cell.length_c   1.000
_cell.angle_alpha   90.00
_cell.angle_beta   90.00
_cell.angle_gamma   90.00
#
_symmetry.space_group_name_H-M   'P 1'
#
loop_
_entity.id
_entity.type
_entity.pdbx_description
1 polymer ?
#
loop_
_entity_poly.entity_id
_entity_poly.type
_entity_poly.pdbx_seq_one_letter_code
_entity_poly.pdbx_strand_id
1 'polypeptide(L)'
;MTGETQPPAATPPDPEPTTADSGGGGLATPFHPIAAFLLGWIAQILMGQQAKALWSLVPIMVGMCCCCLPGLIFSVLFQIDAYKCAEAIQNGEQVGIHEYKFELAFKVGKLLHKEAVFLG
;
A
#
# COMPACT_ATOMS: atom_id res chain seq x y z
N MET A 1 -46.08 15.74 61.96
CA MET A 1 -44.73 16.16 61.52
C MET A 1 -43.75 15.12 62.03
N THR A 2 -43.46 14.11 61.23
CA THR A 2 -42.43 13.09 61.49
C THR A 2 -41.82 12.79 60.13
N GLY A 3 -40.73 13.50 59.82
CA GLY A 3 -39.97 13.30 58.60
C GLY A 3 -39.09 12.07 58.76
N GLU A 4 -39.42 11.00 58.04
CA GLU A 4 -38.51 9.88 57.86
C GLU A 4 -37.54 10.22 56.73
N THR A 5 -36.28 10.46 57.10
CA THR A 5 -35.18 10.69 56.17
C THR A 5 -34.72 9.33 55.65
N GLN A 6 -35.18 8.95 54.46
CA GLN A 6 -34.68 7.74 53.78
C GLN A 6 -33.23 7.99 53.30
N PRO A 7 -32.26 7.12 53.62
CA PRO A 7 -30.85 7.32 53.30
C PRO A 7 -30.59 7.28 51.79
N PRO A 8 -29.53 7.96 51.30
CA PRO A 8 -29.21 7.99 49.88
C PRO A 8 -28.95 6.57 49.36
N ALA A 9 -29.59 6.25 48.23
CA ALA A 9 -29.35 4.99 47.52
C ALA A 9 -27.85 4.88 47.19
N ALA A 10 -27.24 3.78 47.65
CA ALA A 10 -25.85 3.47 47.36
C ALA A 10 -25.65 3.45 45.83
N THR A 11 -24.73 4.29 45.36
CA THR A 11 -24.25 4.26 43.99
C THR A 11 -23.68 2.85 43.73
N PRO A 12 -24.03 2.18 42.61
CA PRO A 12 -23.35 0.93 42.25
C PRO A 12 -21.85 1.22 42.16
N PRO A 13 -20.97 0.31 42.65
CA PRO A 13 -19.54 0.48 42.45
C PRO A 13 -19.28 0.61 40.95
N ASP A 14 -18.52 1.63 40.57
CA ASP A 14 -18.03 1.77 39.20
C ASP A 14 -17.41 0.44 38.76
N PRO A 15 -17.67 -0.04 37.53
CA PRO A 15 -16.95 -1.19 37.03
C PRO A 15 -15.46 -0.87 37.14
N GLU A 16 -14.75 -1.67 37.94
CA GLU A 16 -13.30 -1.63 38.04
C GLU A 16 -12.75 -1.49 36.61
N PRO A 17 -11.74 -0.63 36.38
CA PRO A 17 -11.00 -0.70 35.14
C PRO A 17 -10.42 -2.10 35.11
N THR A 18 -11.06 -3.01 34.37
CA THR A 18 -10.48 -4.28 33.98
C THR A 18 -9.19 -3.89 33.29
N THR A 19 -8.10 -3.95 34.05
CA THR A 19 -6.75 -4.10 33.53
C THR A 19 -6.86 -5.36 32.70
N ALA A 20 -7.13 -5.17 31.40
CA ALA A 20 -6.99 -6.19 30.40
C ALA A 20 -5.53 -6.60 30.50
N ASP A 21 -5.34 -7.65 31.28
CA ASP A 21 -4.09 -8.26 31.57
C ASP A 21 -3.40 -8.46 30.23
N SER A 22 -2.26 -7.79 30.10
CA SER A 22 -1.32 -7.96 29.00
C SER A 22 -0.69 -9.33 29.17
N GLY A 23 -1.51 -10.37 28.96
CA GLY A 23 -1.24 -11.74 29.32
C GLY A 23 -1.29 -12.66 28.10
N GLY A 24 -0.12 -12.86 27.49
CA GLY A 24 0.24 -14.18 26.99
C GLY A 24 -0.18 -14.48 25.56
N GLY A 25 0.73 -14.20 24.63
CA GLY A 25 0.63 -14.74 23.28
C GLY A 25 1.64 -14.15 22.32
N GLY A 26 2.89 -13.96 22.76
CA GLY A 26 4.00 -13.76 21.83
C GLY A 26 4.11 -14.98 20.94
N LEU A 27 3.37 -15.01 19.82
CA LEU A 27 3.68 -15.88 18.69
C LEU A 27 4.96 -15.33 18.07
N ALA A 28 6.08 -15.67 18.69
CA ALA A 28 7.37 -15.68 18.03
C ALA A 28 7.36 -16.87 17.05
N THR A 29 6.72 -16.73 15.90
CA THR A 29 7.08 -17.54 14.74
C THR A 29 7.99 -16.70 13.85
N PRO A 30 8.94 -17.31 13.13
CA PRO A 30 9.71 -16.61 12.10
C PRO A 30 8.73 -16.24 10.99
N PHE A 31 8.06 -15.10 11.15
CA PHE A 31 6.92 -14.77 10.31
C PHE A 31 7.41 -14.41 8.92
N HIS A 32 7.14 -15.32 7.96
CA HIS A 32 6.93 -14.89 6.59
C HIS A 32 5.85 -13.81 6.62
N PRO A 33 6.13 -12.56 6.19
CA PRO A 33 5.20 -11.44 6.31
C PRO A 33 3.86 -11.73 5.61
N ILE A 34 3.90 -12.56 4.56
CA ILE A 34 2.74 -13.04 3.82
C ILE A 34 1.84 -13.94 4.69
N ALA A 35 2.42 -14.82 5.51
CA ALA A 35 1.66 -15.71 6.38
C ALA A 35 0.94 -14.93 7.49
N ALA A 36 1.59 -13.91 8.07
CA ALA A 36 0.97 -13.03 9.06
C ALA A 36 -0.24 -12.27 8.48
N PHE A 37 -0.11 -11.77 7.26
CA PHE A 37 -1.19 -11.08 6.55
C PHE A 37 -2.42 -11.99 6.32
N LEU A 38 -2.18 -13.23 5.84
CA LEU A 38 -3.26 -14.21 5.58
C LEU A 38 -3.96 -14.66 6.87
N LEU A 39 -3.19 -14.94 7.93
CA LEU A 39 -3.75 -15.32 9.24
C LEU A 39 -4.57 -14.19 9.86
N GLY A 40 -4.10 -12.94 9.77
CA GLY A 40 -4.85 -11.77 10.24
C GLY A 40 -6.19 -11.59 9.51
N TRP A 41 -6.24 -11.91 8.23
CA TRP A 41 -7.46 -11.89 7.42
C TRP A 41 -8.47 -12.97 7.83
N ILE A 42 -8.00 -14.21 8.02
CA ILE A 42 -8.83 -15.33 8.47
C ILE A 42 -9.38 -15.06 9.88
N ALA A 43 -8.55 -14.53 10.78
CA ALA A 43 -8.96 -14.20 12.14
C ALA A 43 -10.10 -13.16 12.15
N GLN A 44 -10.06 -12.15 11.27
CA GLN A 44 -11.13 -11.15 11.18
C GLN A 44 -12.46 -11.73 10.69
N ILE A 45 -12.44 -12.75 9.82
CA ILE A 45 -13.65 -13.45 9.37
C ILE A 45 -14.24 -14.29 10.50
N LEU A 46 -13.41 -15.03 11.25
CA LEU A 46 -13.84 -15.87 12.36
C LEU A 46 -14.44 -15.07 13.53
N MET A 47 -13.94 -13.85 13.78
CA MET A 47 -14.47 -12.94 14.79
C MET A 47 -15.74 -12.19 14.36
N GLY A 48 -16.29 -12.46 13.16
CA GLY A 48 -17.48 -11.78 12.65
C GLY A 48 -17.25 -10.32 12.26
N GLN A 49 -16.01 -9.84 12.23
CA GLN A 49 -15.65 -8.46 11.90
C GLN A 49 -15.54 -8.23 10.37
N GLN A 50 -16.53 -8.72 9.62
CA GLN A 50 -16.53 -8.67 8.15
C GLN A 50 -16.48 -7.24 7.60
N ALA A 51 -17.09 -6.28 8.30
CA ALA A 51 -17.04 -4.86 7.92
C ALA A 51 -15.60 -4.33 7.91
N LYS A 52 -14.78 -4.66 8.91
CA LYS A 52 -13.37 -4.21 8.98
C LYS A 52 -12.51 -4.89 7.92
N ALA A 53 -12.75 -6.17 7.64
CA ALA A 53 -12.11 -6.88 6.54
C ALA A 53 -12.43 -6.21 5.19
N LEU A 54 -13.68 -5.80 4.95
CA LEU A 54 -14.08 -5.10 3.74
C LEU A 54 -13.43 -3.72 3.62
N TRP A 55 -13.37 -2.95 4.70
CA TRP A 55 -12.66 -1.66 4.71
C TRP A 55 -11.16 -1.80 4.48
N SER A 56 -10.56 -2.95 4.86
CA SER A 56 -9.15 -3.24 4.59
C SER A 56 -8.86 -3.61 3.13
N LEU A 57 -9.85 -4.10 2.36
CA LEU A 57 -9.68 -4.39 0.92
C LEU A 57 -9.47 -3.15 0.08
N VAL A 58 -10.17 -2.07 0.41
CA VAL A 58 -10.13 -0.83 -0.36
C VAL A 58 -8.70 -0.29 -0.51
N PRO A 59 -7.92 -0.07 0.57
CA PRO A 59 -6.54 0.41 0.45
C PRO A 59 -5.62 -0.61 -0.24
N ILE A 60 -5.88 -1.92 -0.14
CA ILE A 60 -5.11 -2.95 -0.86
C ILE A 60 -5.34 -2.81 -2.38
N MET A 61 -6.59 -2.69 -2.80
CA MET A 61 -6.95 -2.52 -4.21
C MET A 61 -6.42 -1.19 -4.75
N VAL A 62 -6.59 -0.10 -4.00
CA VAL A 62 -6.04 1.21 -4.35
C VAL A 62 -4.51 1.15 -4.44
N GLY A 63 -3.85 0.51 -3.48
CA GLY A 63 -2.40 0.31 -3.48
C GLY A 63 -1.92 -0.44 -4.72
N MET A 64 -2.57 -1.57 -5.08
CA MET A 64 -2.25 -2.32 -6.29
C MET A 64 -2.48 -1.51 -7.57
N CYS A 65 -3.58 -0.78 -7.67
CA CYS A 65 -3.83 0.07 -8.83
C CYS A 65 -2.79 1.19 -8.93
N CYS A 66 -2.50 1.89 -7.83
CA CYS A 66 -1.55 2.99 -7.79
C CYS A 66 -0.10 2.57 -8.03
N CYS A 67 0.31 1.32 -7.74
CA CYS A 67 1.66 0.86 -8.03
C CYS A 67 1.79 0.23 -9.43
N CYS A 68 0.80 -0.54 -9.89
CA CYS A 68 0.89 -1.26 -11.16
C CYS A 68 0.61 -0.39 -12.38
N LEU A 69 -0.35 0.55 -12.30
CA LEU A 69 -0.72 1.43 -13.41
C LEU A 69 0.43 2.34 -13.88
N PRO A 70 1.13 3.09 -13.00
CA PRO A 70 2.25 3.91 -13.46
C PRO A 70 3.40 3.05 -13.99
N GLY A 71 3.66 1.88 -13.40
CA GLY A 71 4.67 0.94 -13.93
C GLY A 71 4.37 0.50 -15.35
N LEU A 72 3.11 0.17 -15.65
CA LEU A 72 2.69 -0.21 -17.00
C LEU A 72 2.81 0.96 -17.98
N ILE A 73 2.42 2.17 -17.58
CA ILE A 73 2.56 3.37 -18.41
C ILE A 73 4.03 3.62 -18.75
N PHE A 74 4.94 3.58 -17.76
CA PHE A 74 6.36 3.75 -18.01
C PHE A 74 6.90 2.67 -18.95
N SER A 75 6.53 1.40 -18.76
CA SER A 75 6.94 0.31 -19.64
C SER A 75 6.55 0.57 -21.09
N VAL A 76 5.32 1.02 -21.35
CA VAL A 76 4.86 1.33 -22.71
C VAL A 76 5.62 2.52 -23.31
N LEU A 77 5.88 3.58 -22.53
CA LEU A 77 6.63 4.75 -23.00
C LEU A 77 8.07 4.39 -23.41
N PHE A 78 8.76 3.55 -22.63
CA PHE A 78 10.10 3.06 -22.98
C PHE A 78 10.07 2.10 -24.17
N GLN A 79 9.02 1.30 -24.33
CA GLN A 79 8.85 0.44 -25.51
C GLN A 79 8.74 1.28 -26.79
N ILE A 80 7.93 2.35 -26.76
CA ILE A 80 7.75 3.28 -27.89
C ILE A 80 9.08 3.94 -28.26
N ASP A 81 9.83 4.40 -27.26
CA ASP A 81 11.16 4.99 -27.49
C ASP A 81 12.12 3.98 -28.13
N ALA A 82 12.17 2.74 -27.62
CA ALA A 82 12.98 1.67 -28.20
C ALA A 82 12.59 1.37 -29.66
N TYR A 83 11.29 1.40 -29.99
CA TYR A 83 10.84 1.27 -31.39
C TYR A 83 11.34 2.42 -32.27
N LYS A 84 11.28 3.66 -31.80
CA LYS A 84 11.79 4.83 -32.57
C LYS A 84 13.30 4.80 -32.72
N CYS A 85 14.04 4.38 -31.70
CA CYS A 85 15.48 4.19 -31.79
C CYS A 85 15.83 3.06 -32.77
N ALA A 86 15.08 1.96 -32.77
CA ALA A 86 15.27 0.89 -33.74
C ALA A 86 14.98 1.34 -35.19
N GLU A 87 13.93 2.13 -35.41
CA GLU A 87 13.62 2.71 -36.72
C GLU A 87 14.72 3.66 -37.20
N ALA A 88 15.29 4.47 -36.31
CA ALA A 88 16.43 5.33 -36.62
C ALA A 88 17.68 4.52 -37.03
N ILE A 89 17.98 3.43 -36.31
CA ILE A 89 19.08 2.52 -36.65
C ILE A 89 18.85 1.87 -38.03
N GLN A 90 17.61 1.49 -38.35
CA GLN A 90 17.26 0.96 -39.67
C GLN A 90 17.44 2.00 -40.78
N ASN A 91 17.21 3.28 -40.48
CA ASN A 91 17.45 4.40 -41.40
C ASN A 91 18.93 4.82 -41.50
N GLY A 92 19.84 4.13 -40.81
CA GLY A 92 21.28 4.37 -40.87
C GLY A 92 21.79 5.44 -39.88
N GLU A 93 20.96 5.90 -38.95
CA GLU A 93 21.40 6.77 -37.86
C GLU A 93 22.07 5.97 -36.74
N GLN A 94 23.16 6.51 -36.17
CA GLN A 94 23.73 5.95 -34.96
C GLN A 94 22.99 6.53 -33.74
N VAL A 95 22.38 5.66 -32.95
CA VAL A 95 21.75 5.99 -31.68
C VAL A 95 22.62 5.45 -30.55
N GLY A 96 23.08 6.34 -29.66
CA GLY A 96 23.87 6.04 -28.48
C GLY A 96 23.06 5.44 -27.33
N ILE A 97 23.76 4.89 -26.34
CA ILE A 97 23.16 4.12 -25.23
C ILE A 97 22.23 4.96 -24.33
N HIS A 98 22.44 6.28 -24.27
CA HIS A 98 21.66 7.21 -23.44
C HIS A 98 20.81 8.18 -24.25
N GLU A 99 20.64 7.92 -25.54
CA GLU A 99 19.91 8.79 -26.44
C GLU A 99 18.47 8.35 -26.57
N TYR A 100 17.56 9.28 -26.29
CA TYR A 100 16.12 9.09 -26.36
C TYR A 100 15.57 9.89 -27.54
N LYS A 101 14.71 9.26 -28.34
CA LYS A 101 13.99 9.91 -29.46
C LYS A 101 12.55 10.29 -29.12
N PHE A 102 12.08 9.89 -27.95
CA PHE A 102 10.75 10.20 -27.47
C PHE A 102 10.81 11.09 -26.22
N GLU A 103 10.25 12.29 -26.33
CA GLU A 103 10.38 13.35 -25.31
C GLU A 103 9.83 12.94 -23.94
N LEU A 104 8.73 12.17 -23.92
CA LEU A 104 8.14 11.67 -22.68
C LEU A 104 9.02 10.60 -22.02
N ALA A 105 9.60 9.69 -22.79
CA ALA A 105 10.54 8.70 -22.27
C ALA A 105 11.82 9.38 -21.76
N PHE A 106 12.32 10.40 -22.46
CA PHE A 106 13.44 11.21 -22.01
C PHE A 106 13.17 11.93 -20.68
N LYS A 107 12.00 12.56 -20.51
CA LYS A 107 11.66 13.27 -19.26
C LYS A 107 11.63 12.33 -18.05
N VAL A 108 11.10 11.12 -18.25
CA VAL A 108 11.07 10.08 -17.21
C VAL A 108 12.47 9.51 -16.98
N GLY A 109 13.19 9.18 -18.05
CA GLY A 109 14.55 8.68 -18.01
C GLY A 109 15.50 9.65 -17.32
N LYS A 110 15.41 10.95 -17.59
CA LYS A 110 16.19 12.00 -16.92
C LYS A 110 15.93 12.08 -15.42
N LEU A 111 14.74 11.68 -14.96
CA LEU A 111 14.43 11.56 -13.54
C LEU A 111 15.16 10.36 -12.89
N LEU A 112 15.38 9.29 -13.65
CA LEU A 112 16.01 8.04 -13.19
C LEU A 112 17.53 8.05 -13.34
N HIS A 113 18.06 8.59 -14.44
CA HIS A 113 19.48 8.66 -14.76
C HIS A 113 19.82 10.01 -15.41
N LYS A 114 20.74 10.75 -14.77
CA LYS A 114 21.08 12.15 -15.12
C LYS A 114 21.84 12.28 -16.45
N GLU A 115 22.33 11.18 -16.99
CA GLU A 115 23.10 11.12 -18.24
C GLU A 115 22.21 10.96 -19.48
N ALA A 116 20.87 10.95 -19.32
CA ALA A 116 19.96 10.91 -20.46
C ALA A 116 20.15 12.12 -21.38
N VAL A 117 20.22 11.88 -22.68
CA VAL A 117 20.32 12.90 -23.73
C VAL A 117 19.12 12.76 -24.69
N PHE A 118 18.50 13.88 -25.05
CA PHE A 118 17.38 13.89 -25.99
C PHE A 118 17.88 14.23 -27.39
N LEU A 119 17.66 13.33 -28.34
CA LEU A 119 17.86 13.58 -29.76
C LEU A 119 16.48 13.78 -30.39
N GLY A 120 16.06 15.04 -30.44
CA GLY A 120 14.82 15.47 -31.10
C GLY A 120 14.96 15.54 -32.60
#